data_AF-A0A3L7MMJ8-F1
#
_entry.id   AF-A0A3L7MMJ8-F1
#
_cell.length_a   1.000
_cell.length_b   1.000
_cell.length_c   1.000
_cell.angle_alpha   90.00
_cell.angle_beta   90.00
_cell.angle_gamma   90.00
#
_symmetry.space_group_name_H-M   'P 1'
#
loop_
_entity.id
_entity.type
_entity.pdbx_description
1 polymer ?
#
loop_
_entity_poly.entity_id
_entity_poly.type
_entity_poly.pdbx_seq_one_letter_code
_entity_poly.pdbx_strand_id
1 'polypeptide(L)'
;MATDLAGALTGALTGALTGAFAGALTGVLAGAFTGALTGVFAADLAGVFEADFTRGFGADFGAGLPAGLAADLAAGLDGFFTSAFLLDFAMERAPSSKQETPTNERPVSLKNH
;
A
#
# COMPACT_ATOMS: atom_id res chain seq x y z
N MET A 1 23.11 68.91 39.25
CA MET A 1 23.37 68.68 37.81
C MET A 1 24.06 67.35 37.53
N ALA A 2 25.12 66.95 38.26
CA ALA A 2 25.77 65.64 38.06
C ALA A 2 24.86 64.41 38.32
N THR A 3 23.94 64.50 39.28
CA THR A 3 22.98 63.43 39.62
C THR A 3 21.92 63.20 38.54
N ASP A 4 21.55 64.25 37.81
CA ASP A 4 20.53 64.22 36.76
C ASP A 4 21.06 63.56 35.48
N LEU A 5 22.33 63.85 35.15
CA LEU A 5 23.01 63.23 34.01
C LEU A 5 23.27 61.73 34.23
N ALA A 6 23.65 61.32 35.45
CA ALA A 6 23.85 59.92 35.79
C ALA A 6 22.52 59.12 35.72
N GLY A 7 21.43 59.71 36.22
CA GLY A 7 20.10 59.11 36.12
C GLY A 7 19.62 58.98 34.67
N ALA A 8 19.78 60.04 33.87
CA ALA A 8 19.43 60.03 32.45
C ALA A 8 20.24 59.00 31.65
N LEU A 9 21.55 58.92 31.87
CA LEU A 9 22.43 57.97 31.21
C LEU A 9 22.09 56.52 31.59
N THR A 10 21.81 56.28 32.88
CA THR A 10 21.42 54.94 33.37
C THR A 10 20.08 54.52 32.78
N GLY A 11 19.07 55.39 32.84
CA GLY A 11 17.74 55.11 32.27
C GLY A 11 17.78 54.86 30.77
N ALA A 12 18.55 55.67 30.02
CA ALA A 12 18.71 55.48 28.58
C ALA A 12 19.45 54.17 28.25
N LEU A 13 20.54 53.86 28.95
CA LEU A 13 21.32 52.65 28.71
C LEU A 13 20.54 51.39 29.08
N THR A 14 19.87 51.37 30.24
CA THR A 14 19.05 50.25 30.67
C THR A 14 17.85 50.08 29.73
N GLY A 15 17.12 51.16 29.42
CA GLY A 15 15.99 51.08 28.50
C GLY A 15 16.37 50.57 27.12
N ALA A 16 17.46 51.08 26.54
CA ALA A 16 17.96 50.64 25.25
C ALA A 16 18.42 49.18 25.27
N LEU A 17 19.22 48.79 26.27
CA LEU A 17 19.77 47.44 26.35
C LEU A 17 18.66 46.42 26.63
N THR A 18 17.77 46.69 27.58
CA THR A 18 16.67 45.78 27.94
C THR A 18 15.66 45.68 26.80
N GLY A 19 15.31 46.80 26.15
CA GLY A 19 14.41 46.80 25.00
C GLY A 19 14.98 46.03 23.81
N ALA A 20 16.26 46.28 23.48
CA ALA A 20 16.94 45.58 22.39
C ALA A 20 17.09 44.08 22.68
N PHE A 21 17.56 43.70 23.87
CA PHE A 21 17.72 42.29 24.22
C PHE A 21 16.38 41.57 24.33
N ALA A 22 15.39 42.15 25.01
CA ALA A 22 14.09 41.51 25.16
C ALA A 22 13.41 41.35 23.80
N GLY A 23 13.40 42.40 22.97
CA GLY A 23 12.80 42.37 21.64
C GLY A 23 13.50 41.41 20.69
N ALA A 24 14.84 41.43 20.64
CA ALA A 24 15.60 40.53 19.79
C ALA A 24 15.44 39.07 20.25
N LEU A 25 15.58 38.80 21.55
CA LEU A 25 15.52 37.44 22.06
C LEU A 25 14.10 36.86 21.91
N THR A 26 13.05 37.60 22.30
CA THR A 26 11.67 37.11 22.14
C THR A 26 11.26 37.03 20.67
N GLY A 27 11.58 38.02 19.85
CA GLY A 27 11.23 38.03 18.44
C GLY A 27 11.91 36.91 17.65
N VAL A 28 13.23 36.73 17.84
CA VAL A 28 13.98 35.67 17.16
C VAL A 28 13.56 34.30 17.69
N LEU A 29 13.47 34.13 19.02
CA LEU A 29 13.15 32.83 19.58
C LEU A 29 11.72 32.42 19.23
N ALA A 30 10.73 33.32 19.34
CA ALA A 30 9.35 33.02 18.96
C ALA A 30 9.23 32.79 17.45
N GLY A 31 9.84 33.64 16.62
CA GLY A 31 9.81 33.48 15.16
C GLY A 31 10.45 32.17 14.70
N ALA A 32 11.62 31.85 15.24
CA ALA A 32 12.33 30.61 14.93
C ALA A 32 11.61 29.38 15.46
N PHE A 33 11.14 29.37 16.72
CA PHE A 33 10.39 28.24 17.27
C PHE A 33 9.08 28.05 16.54
N THR A 34 8.26 29.09 16.40
CA THR A 34 6.96 28.96 15.73
C THR A 34 7.18 28.57 14.27
N GLY A 35 8.07 29.24 13.54
CA GLY A 35 8.35 28.93 12.13
C GLY A 35 8.88 27.52 11.93
N ALA A 36 9.84 27.09 12.74
CA ALA A 36 10.41 25.75 12.64
C ALA A 36 9.42 24.67 13.09
N LEU A 37 8.82 24.77 14.28
CA LEU A 37 7.87 23.77 14.76
C LEU A 37 6.64 23.72 13.87
N THR A 38 5.95 24.83 13.64
CA THR A 38 4.69 24.77 12.88
C THR A 38 4.93 24.51 11.41
N GLY A 39 5.95 25.12 10.80
CA GLY A 39 6.24 24.95 9.37
C GLY A 39 6.76 23.56 9.05
N VAL A 40 7.81 23.11 9.74
CA VAL A 40 8.43 21.80 9.46
C VAL A 40 7.49 20.67 9.89
N PHE A 41 6.96 20.73 11.11
CA PHE A 41 6.13 19.64 11.63
C PHE A 41 4.82 19.49 10.83
N ALA A 42 4.17 20.59 10.44
CA ALA A 42 2.96 20.49 9.63
C ALA A 42 3.26 20.02 8.21
N ALA A 43 4.33 20.49 7.59
CA ALA A 43 4.71 20.07 6.24
C ALA A 43 5.14 18.60 6.20
N ASP A 44 5.99 18.16 7.13
CA ASP A 44 6.44 16.77 7.20
C ASP A 44 5.29 15.83 7.53
N LEU A 45 4.46 16.17 8.52
CA LEU A 45 3.32 15.32 8.90
C LEU A 45 2.31 15.22 7.75
N ALA A 46 1.98 16.33 7.09
CA ALA A 46 1.09 16.32 5.95
C ALA A 46 1.68 15.55 4.77
N GLY A 47 2.98 15.70 4.51
CA GLY A 47 3.68 15.00 3.43
C GLY A 47 3.72 13.49 3.65
N VAL A 48 4.07 13.04 4.85
CA VAL A 48 4.09 11.62 5.23
C VAL A 48 2.68 11.03 5.20
N PHE A 49 1.70 11.73 5.78
CA PHE A 49 0.33 11.28 5.79
C PHE A 49 -0.22 11.12 4.36
N GLU A 50 -0.03 12.11 3.49
CA GLU A 50 -0.49 12.04 2.10
C GLU A 50 0.23 10.93 1.32
N ALA A 51 1.54 10.76 1.51
CA ALA A 51 2.30 9.71 0.85
C ALA A 51 1.82 8.32 1.26
N ASP A 52 1.74 8.05 2.56
CA ASP A 52 1.47 6.71 3.08
C ASP A 52 -0.02 6.35 2.99
N PHE A 53 -0.90 7.29 3.39
CA PHE A 53 -2.34 7.04 3.40
C PHE A 53 -2.93 7.09 1.99
N THR A 54 -2.66 8.14 1.21
CA THR A 54 -3.29 8.27 -0.11
C THR A 54 -2.64 7.36 -1.13
N ARG A 55 -1.29 7.28 -1.18
CA ARG A 55 -0.63 6.42 -2.18
C ARG A 55 -0.58 4.96 -1.74
N GLY A 56 -0.15 4.68 -0.51
CA GLY A 56 -0.01 3.31 -0.02
C GLY A 56 -1.37 2.66 0.21
N PHE A 57 -2.08 3.11 1.25
CA PHE A 57 -3.37 2.52 1.63
C PHE A 57 -4.41 2.65 0.51
N GLY A 58 -4.46 3.80 -0.18
CA GLY A 58 -5.36 4.00 -1.32
C GLY A 58 -5.07 3.09 -2.51
N ALA A 59 -3.81 2.84 -2.87
CA ALA A 59 -3.48 1.91 -3.95
C ALA A 59 -3.79 0.47 -3.57
N ASP A 60 -3.45 0.07 -2.35
CA ASP A 60 -3.69 -1.29 -1.85
C ASP A 60 -5.19 -1.58 -1.78
N PHE A 61 -6.00 -0.68 -1.21
CA PHE A 61 -7.44 -0.92 -1.08
C PHE A 61 -8.23 -0.65 -2.37
N GLY A 62 -7.80 0.34 -3.16
CA GLY A 62 -8.50 0.76 -4.38
C GLY A 62 -8.20 -0.10 -5.60
N ALA A 63 -6.97 -0.62 -5.72
CA ALA A 63 -6.54 -1.40 -6.87
C ALA A 63 -5.98 -2.77 -6.48
N GLY A 64 -5.12 -2.85 -5.47
CA GLY A 64 -4.44 -4.07 -5.07
C GLY A 64 -5.38 -5.18 -4.61
N LEU A 65 -6.28 -4.88 -3.68
CA LEU A 65 -7.21 -5.84 -3.07
C LEU A 65 -8.27 -6.34 -4.05
N PRO A 66 -8.93 -5.48 -4.87
CA PRO A 66 -9.80 -5.95 -5.93
C PRO A 66 -9.09 -6.82 -6.97
N ALA A 67 -7.87 -6.43 -7.39
CA ALA A 67 -7.11 -7.19 -8.37
C ALA A 67 -6.65 -8.54 -7.81
N GLY A 68 -6.17 -8.58 -6.56
CA GLY A 68 -5.76 -9.80 -5.88
C GLY A 68 -6.92 -10.77 -5.66
N LEU A 69 -8.06 -10.27 -5.19
CA LEU A 69 -9.27 -11.09 -5.02
C LEU A 69 -9.77 -11.65 -6.36
N ALA A 70 -9.75 -10.83 -7.41
CA ALA A 70 -10.13 -11.28 -8.75
C ALA A 70 -9.18 -12.36 -9.28
N ALA A 71 -7.87 -12.18 -9.08
CA ALA A 71 -6.85 -13.15 -9.47
C ALA A 71 -7.01 -14.48 -8.72
N ASP A 72 -7.16 -14.44 -7.39
CA ASP A 72 -7.33 -15.64 -6.57
C ASP A 72 -8.62 -16.38 -6.92
N LEU A 73 -9.72 -15.66 -7.14
CA LEU A 73 -11.00 -16.27 -7.55
C LEU A 73 -10.89 -16.91 -8.93
N ALA A 74 -10.26 -16.22 -9.90
CA ALA A 74 -10.06 -16.75 -11.23
C ALA A 74 -9.19 -18.01 -11.21
N ALA A 75 -8.06 -17.97 -10.50
CA ALA A 75 -7.17 -19.11 -10.35
C ALA A 75 -7.84 -20.29 -9.61
N GLY A 76 -8.63 -20.01 -8.58
CA GLY A 76 -9.37 -21.03 -7.84
C GLY A 76 -10.44 -21.71 -8.68
N LEU A 77 -11.22 -20.94 -9.44
CA LEU A 77 -12.23 -21.49 -10.36
C LEU A 77 -11.58 -22.28 -11.49
N ASP A 78 -10.56 -21.74 -12.14
CA ASP A 78 -9.82 -22.41 -13.21
C ASP A 78 -9.20 -23.72 -12.72
N GLY A 79 -8.57 -23.68 -11.54
CA GLY A 79 -8.03 -24.86 -10.87
C GLY A 79 -9.09 -25.90 -10.55
N PHE A 80 -10.27 -25.50 -10.04
CA PHE A 80 -11.37 -26.41 -9.75
C PHE A 80 -11.90 -27.09 -11.02
N PHE A 81 -12.20 -26.33 -12.07
CA PHE A 81 -12.75 -26.91 -13.31
C PHE A 81 -11.72 -27.77 -14.03
N THR A 82 -10.44 -27.40 -14.00
CA THR A 82 -9.36 -28.18 -14.60
C THR A 82 -9.11 -29.48 -13.85
N SER A 83 -9.06 -29.44 -12.51
CA SER A 83 -8.71 -30.61 -11.69
C SER A 83 -9.89 -31.54 -11.38
N ALA A 84 -11.10 -31.01 -11.20
CA ALA A 84 -12.25 -31.81 -10.77
C ALA A 84 -13.10 -32.28 -11.95
N PHE A 85 -13.31 -31.44 -12.98
CA PHE A 85 -14.24 -31.77 -14.06
C PHE A 85 -13.53 -32.33 -15.30
N LEU A 86 -12.43 -31.70 -15.73
CA LEU A 86 -11.71 -32.16 -16.92
C LEU A 86 -10.92 -33.46 -16.68
N LEU A 87 -10.29 -33.63 -15.52
CA LEU A 87 -9.63 -34.91 -15.19
C LEU A 87 -10.64 -36.06 -15.04
N ASP A 88 -11.79 -35.81 -14.42
CA ASP A 88 -12.84 -36.82 -14.25
C ASP A 88 -13.43 -37.24 -15.60
N PHE A 89 -13.76 -36.27 -16.47
CA PHE A 89 -14.21 -36.55 -17.83
C PHE A 89 -13.13 -37.24 -18.70
N ALA A 90 -11.86 -36.86 -18.54
CA ALA A 90 -10.75 -37.50 -19.24
C ALA A 90 -10.52 -38.94 -18.77
N MET A 91 -10.71 -39.23 -17.49
CA MET A 91 -10.64 -40.57 -16.90
C MET A 91 -11.85 -41.42 -17.31
N GLU A 92 -13.06 -40.86 -17.35
CA GLU A 92 -14.29 -41.54 -17.78
C GLU A 92 -14.26 -41.91 -19.28
N ARG A 93 -13.60 -41.11 -20.12
CA ARG A 93 -13.39 -41.40 -21.54
C ARG A 93 -12.09 -42.12 -21.86
N ALA A 94 -11.25 -42.42 -20.86
CA ALA A 94 -10.07 -43.24 -21.09
C ALA A 94 -10.56 -44.61 -21.60
N PRO A 95 -10.12 -45.07 -22.78
CA PRO A 95 -10.53 -46.36 -23.28
C PRO A 95 -10.08 -47.42 -22.27
N SER A 96 -11.04 -48.02 -21.56
CA SER A 96 -10.79 -49.18 -20.74
C SER A 96 -10.07 -50.20 -21.62
N SER A 97 -8.87 -50.63 -21.20
CA SER A 97 -7.97 -51.51 -21.97
C SER A 97 -8.54 -52.90 -22.27
N LYS A 98 -9.84 -53.10 -22.04
CA LYS A 98 -10.63 -54.25 -22.46
C LYS A 98 -11.66 -53.80 -23.50
N GLN A 99 -11.17 -53.36 -24.66
CA GLN A 99 -12.00 -53.34 -25.85
C GLN A 99 -12.35 -54.81 -26.15
N GLU A 100 -13.61 -55.19 -25.97
CA GLU A 100 -14.09 -56.54 -26.30
C GLU A 100 -13.83 -56.79 -27.80
N THR A 101 -12.81 -57.60 -28.08
CA THR A 101 -12.60 -58.18 -29.41
C THR A 101 -13.84 -58.99 -29.76
N PRO A 102 -14.60 -58.65 -30.83
CA PRO A 102 -15.70 -59.49 -31.26
C PRO A 102 -15.08 -60.75 -31.88
N THR A 103 -15.04 -61.85 -31.13
CA THR A 103 -14.70 -63.17 -31.70
C THR A 103 -15.86 -63.62 -32.56
N ASN A 104 -15.85 -63.20 -33.82
CA ASN A 104 -16.79 -63.65 -34.83
C ASN A 104 -16.63 -65.17 -35.00
N GLU A 105 -17.67 -65.90 -34.62
CA GLU A 105 -17.73 -67.35 -34.66
C GLU A 105 -17.61 -67.87 -36.10
N ARG A 106 -16.70 -68.84 -36.25
CA ARG A 106 -16.51 -69.86 -37.31
C ARG A 106 -17.15 -69.63 -38.69
N PRO A 107 -16.38 -69.68 -39.80
CA PRO A 107 -16.97 -69.80 -41.13
C PRO A 107 -17.65 -71.17 -41.28
N VAL A 108 -18.97 -71.16 -41.52
CA VAL A 108 -19.73 -72.35 -41.92
C VAL A 108 -19.26 -72.74 -43.32
N SER A 109 -18.46 -73.80 -43.39
CA SER A 109 -18.08 -74.42 -44.67
C SER A 109 -19.25 -75.27 -45.16
N LEU A 110 -20.01 -74.76 -46.13
CA LEU A 110 -20.93 -75.56 -46.93
C LEU A 110 -20.12 -76.60 -47.71
N LYS A 111 -20.32 -77.89 -47.42
CA LYS A 111 -19.98 -78.97 -48.36
C LYS A 111 -21.16 -79.94 -48.44
N ASN A 112 -21.87 -79.87 -49.56
CA ASN A 112 -22.86 -80.83 -50.00
C ASN A 112 -22.20 -82.19 -50.25
N HIS A 113 -22.79 -83.26 -49.72
CA HIS A 113 -23.06 -84.53 -50.41
C HIS A 113 -24.10 -85.34 -49.64
#